data_AF-A0ABC8KTD5-F1
#
_entry.id   AF-A0ABC8KTD5-F1
#
_cell.length_a   1.000
_cell.length_b   1.000
_cell.length_c   1.000
_cell.angle_alpha   90.00
_cell.angle_beta   90.00
_cell.angle_gamma   90.00
#
_symmetry.space_group_name_H-M   'P 1'
#
loop_
_entity.id
_entity.type
_entity.pdbx_description
1 polymer ?
#
loop_
_entity_poly.entity_id
_entity_poly.type
_entity_poly.pdbx_seq_one_letter_code
_entity_poly.pdbx_strand_id
1 'polypeptide(L)'
;MLRLVSAMKNIKKTYGLTKKVSWHGDPCAPQLYQWEGVNCSYPNSEPSLVISLNLSASGLIGTITSEISKLTQLKELDLSSNELSGEIPAFFADMKLLKLINLRGNLKLNLTVPESLQERLNSKSLTLILGDTLDPTTLGGKIKKVPVLAIAVPVAGVVTYPEVLRMTNNFERVLGKGGFGTVYHGNLDDAQVAVKMLYHSSAQGYKEFKAEVELLLRVHHRHLVGLVG
;
A
#
# COMPACT_ATOMS: atom_id res chain seq x y z
N MET A 1 -6.53 2.31 24.66
CA MET A 1 -7.21 1.21 23.95
C MET A 1 -8.61 1.59 23.44
N LEU A 2 -9.56 2.00 24.29
CA LEU A 2 -10.96 2.30 23.89
C LEU A 2 -11.12 3.35 22.76
N ARG A 3 -10.34 4.44 22.79
CA ARG A 3 -10.43 5.51 21.77
C ARG A 3 -10.04 5.05 20.37
N LEU A 4 -9.04 4.18 20.27
CA LEU A 4 -8.53 3.66 18.99
C LEU A 4 -9.52 2.70 18.35
N VAL A 5 -10.03 1.74 19.14
CA VAL A 5 -11.02 0.77 18.65
C VAL A 5 -12.30 1.49 18.19
N SER A 6 -12.75 2.51 18.92
CA SER A 6 -13.89 3.33 18.52
C SER A 6 -13.61 4.11 17.23
N ALA A 7 -12.44 4.72 17.08
CA ALA A 7 -12.06 5.41 15.85
C ALA A 7 -12.07 4.47 14.64
N MET A 8 -11.47 3.28 14.76
CA MET A 8 -11.44 2.28 13.70
C MET A 8 -12.84 1.75 13.35
N LYS A 9 -13.71 1.51 14.35
CA LYS A 9 -15.11 1.16 14.13
C LYS A 9 -15.88 2.27 13.42
N ASN A 10 -15.61 3.53 13.75
CA ASN A 10 -16.23 4.67 13.08
C ASN A 10 -15.73 4.80 11.64
N ILE A 11 -14.43 4.64 11.36
CA ILE A 11 -13.88 4.60 9.99
C ILE A 11 -14.56 3.49 9.18
N LYS A 12 -14.67 2.28 9.76
CA LYS A 12 -15.36 1.14 9.15
C LYS A 12 -16.81 1.47 8.81
N LYS A 13 -17.53 2.15 9.71
CA LYS A 13 -18.91 2.58 9.52
C LYS A 13 -19.03 3.66 8.44
N THR A 14 -18.21 4.71 8.51
CA THR A 14 -18.21 5.85 7.60
C THR A 14 -18.06 5.41 6.14
N TYR A 15 -17.15 4.49 5.86
CA TYR A 15 -16.87 4.03 4.49
C TYR A 15 -17.61 2.74 4.10
N GLY A 16 -18.56 2.26 4.93
CA GLY A 16 -19.33 1.06 4.61
C GLY A 16 -18.48 -0.20 4.43
N LEU A 17 -17.36 -0.31 5.16
CA LEU A 17 -16.38 -1.40 5.00
C LEU A 17 -16.84 -2.72 5.63
N THR A 18 -18.09 -2.83 6.07
CA THR A 18 -18.62 -4.00 6.80
C THR A 18 -18.50 -5.31 6.04
N LYS A 19 -18.57 -5.27 4.71
CA LYS A 19 -18.38 -6.44 3.83
C LYS A 19 -16.98 -6.55 3.22
N LYS A 20 -16.14 -5.53 3.43
CA LYS A 20 -14.82 -5.41 2.78
C LYS A 20 -13.66 -5.72 3.71
N VAL A 21 -13.83 -5.55 5.02
CA VAL A 21 -12.80 -5.86 6.02
C VAL A 21 -13.33 -6.75 7.13
N SER A 22 -12.51 -7.71 7.55
CA SER A 22 -12.80 -8.70 8.60
C SER A 22 -12.58 -8.16 10.02
N TRP A 23 -12.45 -6.84 10.20
CA TRP A 23 -12.11 -6.18 11.47
C TRP A 23 -13.14 -6.46 12.58
N HIS A 24 -12.74 -7.28 13.56
CA HIS A 24 -13.50 -7.59 14.77
C HIS A 24 -12.55 -7.76 15.96
N GLY A 25 -12.94 -7.31 17.15
CA GLY A 25 -12.12 -7.44 18.36
C GLY A 25 -11.02 -6.38 18.47
N ASP A 26 -9.82 -6.82 18.86
CA ASP A 26 -8.63 -5.97 18.98
C ASP A 26 -7.85 -5.95 17.65
N PRO A 27 -7.42 -4.77 17.15
CA PRO A 27 -6.70 -4.68 15.89
C PRO A 27 -5.33 -5.38 15.86
N CYS A 28 -4.68 -5.47 17.01
CA CYS A 28 -3.31 -5.95 17.16
C CYS A 28 -3.20 -7.29 17.90
N ALA A 29 -4.29 -7.76 18.52
CA ALA A 29 -4.32 -8.98 19.31
C ALA A 29 -5.39 -9.97 18.83
N PRO A 30 -5.05 -11.26 18.70
CA PRO A 30 -3.71 -11.85 18.89
C PRO A 30 -2.72 -11.48 17.75
N GLN A 31 -1.41 -11.44 18.04
CA GLN A 31 -0.38 -10.98 17.08
C GLN A 31 -0.36 -11.76 15.76
N LEU A 32 -0.74 -13.04 15.78
CA LEU A 32 -0.84 -13.90 14.59
C LEU A 32 -2.07 -13.58 13.71
N TYR A 33 -3.06 -12.89 14.25
CA TYR A 33 -4.32 -12.58 13.57
C TYR A 33 -4.62 -11.07 13.66
N GLN A 34 -3.60 -10.24 13.37
CA GLN A 34 -3.77 -8.81 13.19
C GLN A 34 -4.82 -8.52 12.10
N TRP A 35 -5.54 -7.41 12.27
CA TRP A 35 -6.49 -6.98 11.26
C TRP A 35 -5.81 -6.74 9.92
N GLU A 36 -6.48 -7.16 8.85
CA GLU A 36 -6.02 -6.88 7.48
C GLU A 36 -5.84 -5.37 7.28
N GLY A 37 -4.71 -4.98 6.68
CA GLY A 37 -4.36 -3.59 6.46
C GLY A 37 -3.88 -2.84 7.71
N VAL A 38 -3.80 -3.48 8.87
CA VAL A 38 -3.26 -2.88 10.10
C VAL A 38 -1.89 -3.46 10.41
N ASN A 39 -0.93 -2.60 10.74
CA ASN A 39 0.37 -3.03 11.27
C ASN A 39 0.58 -2.44 12.66
N CYS A 40 1.02 -3.29 13.58
CA CYS A 40 1.18 -2.94 14.99
C CYS A 40 2.63 -3.01 15.45
N SER A 41 2.99 -2.09 16.35
CA SER A 41 4.22 -2.16 17.14
C SER A 41 3.94 -2.92 18.43
N TYR A 42 4.88 -3.78 18.84
CA TYR A 42 4.83 -4.57 20.08
C TYR A 42 6.04 -4.22 20.96
N PRO A 43 6.05 -3.05 21.63
CA PRO A 43 7.11 -2.75 22.57
C PRO A 43 7.03 -3.71 23.76
N ASN A 44 8.18 -4.13 24.28
CA ASN A 44 8.22 -4.99 25.45
C ASN A 44 7.51 -4.30 26.63
N SER A 45 6.58 -5.01 27.28
CA SER A 45 5.83 -4.55 28.45
C SER A 45 4.86 -3.38 28.23
N GLU A 46 4.53 -3.03 26.99
CA GLU A 46 3.60 -1.96 26.62
C GLU A 46 2.44 -2.49 25.76
N PRO A 47 1.26 -1.82 25.74
CA PRO A 47 0.17 -2.24 24.87
C PRO A 47 0.55 -2.07 23.41
N SER A 48 0.10 -3.01 22.58
CA SER A 48 0.32 -2.95 21.12
C SER A 48 -0.29 -1.67 20.53
N LEU A 49 0.45 -1.02 19.63
CA LEU A 49 0.07 0.26 19.03
C LEU A 49 -0.10 0.10 17.53
N VAL A 50 -1.23 0.54 16.98
CA VAL A 50 -1.40 0.64 15.52
C VAL A 50 -0.51 1.76 14.99
N ILE A 51 0.46 1.40 14.15
CA ILE A 51 1.45 2.34 13.59
C ILE A 51 1.28 2.53 12.08
N SER A 52 0.59 1.63 11.39
CA SER A 52 0.28 1.81 9.97
C SER A 52 -1.11 1.28 9.66
N LEU A 53 -1.82 2.02 8.81
CA LEU A 53 -3.17 1.72 8.34
C LEU A 53 -3.19 1.82 6.82
N ASN A 54 -3.50 0.69 6.19
CA ASN A 54 -3.70 0.57 4.75
C ASN A 54 -5.18 0.30 4.48
N LEU A 55 -5.83 1.25 3.81
CA LEU A 55 -7.17 1.15 3.22
C LEU A 55 -7.11 1.45 1.71
N SER A 56 -5.97 1.19 1.09
CA SER A 56 -5.82 1.32 -0.36
C SER A 56 -6.76 0.37 -1.09
N ALA A 57 -7.21 0.77 -2.28
CA ALA A 57 -8.10 -0.03 -3.14
C ALA A 57 -9.35 -0.60 -2.42
N SER A 58 -9.79 0.04 -1.34
CA SER A 58 -10.92 -0.39 -0.53
C SER A 58 -12.25 0.16 -1.05
N GLY A 59 -12.24 0.89 -2.17
CA GLY A 59 -13.40 1.57 -2.74
C GLY A 59 -14.03 2.55 -1.75
N LEU A 60 -13.19 3.32 -1.05
CA LEU A 60 -13.64 4.40 -0.17
C LEU A 60 -14.23 5.53 -1.03
N ILE A 61 -15.36 6.09 -0.60
CA ILE A 61 -16.04 7.21 -1.24
C ILE A 61 -16.23 8.35 -0.23
N GLY A 62 -16.46 9.56 -0.72
CA GLY A 62 -16.66 10.75 0.12
C GLY A 62 -15.35 11.35 0.61
N THR A 63 -15.38 12.09 1.72
CA THR A 63 -14.22 12.84 2.22
C THR A 63 -13.34 12.01 3.15
N ILE A 64 -12.09 12.45 3.37
CA ILE A 64 -11.20 11.88 4.38
C ILE A 64 -11.74 12.24 5.77
N THR A 65 -12.14 11.23 6.54
CA THR A 65 -12.82 11.43 7.84
C THR A 65 -11.88 11.89 8.94
N SER A 66 -12.35 12.80 9.81
CA SER A 66 -11.60 13.26 10.99
C SER A 66 -11.37 12.17 12.04
N GLU A 67 -12.06 11.03 11.97
CA GLU A 67 -11.81 9.88 12.84
C GLU A 67 -10.36 9.36 12.73
N ILE A 68 -9.71 9.57 11.57
CA ILE A 68 -8.30 9.22 11.36
C ILE A 68 -7.37 9.99 12.33
N SER A 69 -7.72 11.24 12.68
CA SER A 69 -6.94 12.04 13.64
C SER A 69 -6.84 11.40 15.04
N LYS A 70 -7.79 10.52 15.39
CA LYS A 70 -7.81 9.81 16.69
C LYS A 70 -6.77 8.69 16.75
N LEU A 71 -6.18 8.30 15.62
CA LEU A 71 -5.10 7.32 15.53
C LEU A 71 -3.75 8.00 15.84
N THR A 72 -3.56 8.46 17.07
CA THR A 72 -2.43 9.34 17.46
C THR A 72 -1.05 8.69 17.33
N GLN A 73 -0.98 7.36 17.24
CA GLN A 73 0.26 6.60 17.08
C GLN A 73 0.60 6.27 15.62
N LEU A 74 -0.26 6.69 14.69
CA LEU A 74 -0.12 6.35 13.27
C LEU A 74 1.11 7.03 12.66
N LYS A 75 1.94 6.24 12.00
CA LYS A 75 3.14 6.65 11.27
C LYS A 75 2.94 6.61 9.76
N GLU A 76 2.10 5.71 9.27
CA GLU A 76 1.85 5.54 7.85
C GLU A 76 0.35 5.37 7.58
N LEU A 77 -0.14 6.09 6.58
CA LEU A 77 -1.53 6.02 6.14
C LEU A 77 -1.56 5.86 4.62
N ASP A 78 -2.13 4.75 4.16
CA ASP A 78 -2.37 4.51 2.74
C ASP A 78 -3.88 4.52 2.44
N LEU A 79 -4.33 5.53 1.69
CA LEU A 79 -5.69 5.69 1.18
C LEU A 79 -5.71 5.68 -0.36
N SER A 80 -4.65 5.20 -0.99
CA SER A 80 -4.49 5.25 -2.44
C SER A 80 -5.49 4.38 -3.19
N SER A 81 -5.70 4.65 -4.48
CA SER A 81 -6.59 3.91 -5.36
C SER A 81 -8.03 3.80 -4.84
N ASN A 82 -8.56 4.89 -4.28
CA ASN A 82 -9.94 5.01 -3.83
C ASN A 82 -10.68 6.09 -4.64
N GLU A 83 -11.95 6.33 -4.30
CA GLU A 83 -12.79 7.36 -4.91
C GLU A 83 -13.05 8.51 -3.92
N LEU A 84 -12.05 8.85 -3.11
CA LEU A 84 -12.16 9.93 -2.14
C LEU A 84 -12.25 11.28 -2.86
N SER A 85 -13.04 12.18 -2.29
CA SER A 85 -13.34 13.52 -2.80
C SER A 85 -13.14 14.59 -1.74
N GLY A 86 -13.23 15.86 -2.13
CA GLY A 86 -13.05 17.00 -1.21
C GLY A 86 -11.58 17.32 -0.98
N GLU A 87 -11.25 17.98 0.12
CA GLU A 87 -9.91 18.53 0.38
C GLU A 87 -9.03 17.59 1.20
N ILE A 88 -7.71 17.80 1.14
CA ILE A 88 -6.75 17.18 2.05
C ILE A 88 -6.92 17.81 3.44
N PRO A 89 -7.25 17.05 4.49
CA PRO A 89 -7.55 17.66 5.79
C PRO A 89 -6.34 18.26 6.50
N ALA A 90 -6.52 19.46 7.05
CA ALA A 90 -5.50 20.17 7.83
C ALA A 90 -5.07 19.42 9.12
N PHE A 91 -5.92 18.55 9.66
CA PHE A 91 -5.61 17.80 10.90
C PHE A 91 -4.40 16.86 10.76
N PHE A 92 -3.95 16.55 9.53
CA PHE A 92 -2.70 15.81 9.33
C PHE A 92 -1.47 16.56 9.86
N ALA A 93 -1.54 17.89 10.01
CA ALA A 93 -0.52 18.69 10.67
C ALA A 93 -0.36 18.35 12.17
N ASP A 94 -1.45 17.95 12.82
CA ASP A 94 -1.48 17.64 14.26
C ASP A 94 -1.03 16.22 14.57
N MET A 95 -1.06 15.34 13.57
CA MET A 95 -0.59 13.95 13.68
C MET A 95 0.95 13.89 13.63
N LYS A 96 1.61 14.30 14.72
CA LYS A 96 3.08 14.50 14.79
C LYS A 96 3.91 13.26 14.48
N LEU A 97 3.36 12.05 14.70
CA LEU A 97 4.04 10.79 14.41
C LEU A 97 3.87 10.32 12.96
N LEU A 98 2.93 10.89 12.22
CA LEU A 98 2.61 10.51 10.84
C LEU A 98 3.73 10.95 9.91
N LYS A 99 4.36 10.01 9.20
CA LYS A 99 5.50 10.26 8.31
C LYS A 99 5.16 10.07 6.84
N LEU A 100 4.14 9.29 6.54
CA LEU A 100 3.75 8.99 5.17
C LEU A 100 2.23 9.03 5.03
N ILE A 101 1.76 9.76 4.03
CA ILE A 101 0.38 9.74 3.56
C ILE A 101 0.40 9.45 2.06
N ASN A 102 -0.26 8.36 1.65
CA ASN A 102 -0.45 8.02 0.26
C ASN A 102 -1.91 8.23 -0.15
N LEU A 103 -2.17 9.24 -1.00
CA LEU A 103 -3.48 9.58 -1.56
C LEU A 103 -3.55 9.35 -3.07
N ARG A 104 -2.52 8.75 -3.67
CA ARG A 104 -2.43 8.51 -5.13
C ARG A 104 -3.70 7.84 -5.65
N GLY A 105 -4.16 8.23 -6.84
CA GLY A 105 -5.28 7.56 -7.49
C GLY A 105 -6.65 7.87 -6.89
N ASN A 106 -6.78 8.95 -6.10
CA ASN A 106 -8.07 9.54 -5.72
C ASN A 106 -8.41 10.71 -6.66
N LEU A 107 -8.94 10.40 -7.84
CA LEU A 107 -9.16 11.37 -8.92
C LEU A 107 -10.17 12.48 -8.59
N LYS A 108 -11.02 12.28 -7.57
CA LYS A 108 -12.03 13.26 -7.12
C LYS A 108 -11.53 14.19 -6.01
N LEU A 109 -10.31 13.99 -5.52
CA LEU A 109 -9.72 14.77 -4.43
C LEU A 109 -9.17 16.10 -4.97
N ASN A 110 -9.44 17.19 -4.25
CA ASN A 110 -8.75 18.45 -4.46
C ASN A 110 -7.31 18.32 -3.96
N LEU A 111 -6.36 18.47 -4.89
CA LEU A 111 -4.93 18.28 -4.64
C LEU A 111 -4.25 19.49 -3.97
N THR A 112 -5.03 20.52 -3.60
CA THR A 112 -4.51 21.67 -2.87
C THR A 112 -4.05 21.23 -1.48
N VAL A 113 -2.77 21.44 -1.21
CA VAL A 113 -2.15 21.12 0.09
C VAL A 113 -2.40 22.28 1.08
N PRO A 114 -2.97 22.01 2.27
CA PRO A 114 -3.20 23.04 3.28
C PRO A 114 -1.89 23.66 3.78
N GLU A 115 -1.91 24.96 4.07
CA GLU A 115 -0.75 25.69 4.59
C GLU A 115 -0.17 25.04 5.86
N SER A 116 -1.04 24.53 6.75
CA SER A 116 -0.63 23.83 7.97
C SER A 116 0.19 22.56 7.74
N LEU A 117 0.11 21.95 6.55
CA LEU A 117 0.92 20.78 6.19
C LEU A 117 2.26 21.17 5.56
N GLN A 118 2.39 22.38 5.00
CA GLN A 118 3.56 22.78 4.23
C GLN A 118 4.84 22.74 5.06
N GLU A 119 4.80 23.20 6.32
CA GLU A 119 5.97 23.14 7.22
C GLU A 119 6.51 21.71 7.38
N ARG A 120 5.60 20.74 7.49
CA ARG A 120 5.97 19.33 7.67
C ARG A 120 6.55 18.71 6.41
N LEU A 121 6.03 19.11 5.24
CA LEU A 121 6.54 18.69 3.94
C LEU A 121 7.92 19.31 3.67
N ASN A 122 8.07 20.62 3.91
CA ASN A 122 9.32 21.36 3.72
C ASN A 122 10.44 20.83 4.62
N SER A 123 10.12 20.52 5.88
CA SER A 123 11.05 19.90 6.84
C SER A 123 11.32 18.42 6.57
N LYS A 124 10.66 17.81 5.58
CA LYS A 124 10.71 16.37 5.26
C LYS A 124 10.32 15.46 6.44
N SER A 125 9.58 16.01 7.41
CA SER A 125 9.03 15.23 8.53
C SER A 125 7.78 14.44 8.13
N LEU A 126 7.14 14.84 7.03
CA LEU A 126 6.00 14.17 6.40
C LEU A 126 6.24 14.04 4.90
N THR A 127 5.92 12.88 4.35
CA THR A 127 5.89 12.61 2.90
C THR A 127 4.43 12.47 2.48
N LEU A 128 4.01 13.23 1.46
CA LEU A 128 2.67 13.18 0.90
C LEU A 128 2.76 12.76 -0.58
N ILE A 129 2.06 11.69 -0.93
CA ILE A 129 2.03 11.12 -2.29
C ILE A 129 0.65 11.39 -2.89
N LEU A 130 0.57 12.25 -3.93
CA LEU A 130 -0.69 12.66 -4.58
C LEU A 130 -0.86 12.07 -6.00
N GLY A 131 0.24 11.75 -6.69
CA GLY A 131 0.25 11.25 -8.06
C GLY A 131 1.57 10.59 -8.44
N ASP A 132 1.79 10.35 -9.73
CA ASP A 132 3.02 9.79 -10.31
C ASP A 132 4.24 10.73 -10.27
N THR A 133 4.24 11.76 -9.44
CA THR A 133 5.37 12.67 -9.29
C THR A 133 6.51 11.95 -8.55
N LEU A 134 7.26 11.15 -9.31
CA LEU A 134 8.71 11.09 -9.22
C LEU A 134 9.21 12.52 -9.47
N ASP A 135 9.24 13.34 -8.42
CA ASP A 135 10.05 14.56 -8.45
C ASP A 135 11.51 14.13 -8.18
N PRO A 136 12.41 14.20 -9.19
CA PRO A 136 13.80 13.73 -9.06
C PRO A 136 14.62 14.53 -8.05
N THR A 137 14.10 15.67 -7.57
CA THR A 137 14.83 16.59 -6.67
C THR A 137 14.89 16.12 -5.20
N THR A 138 14.16 15.05 -4.84
CA THR A 138 14.12 14.56 -3.45
C THR A 138 15.02 13.35 -3.17
N LEU A 139 15.65 12.75 -4.19
CA LEU A 139 16.53 11.57 -4.06
C LEU A 139 17.98 11.93 -3.72
N GLY A 140 18.17 12.53 -2.55
CA GLY A 140 19.46 12.57 -1.84
C GLY A 140 19.69 11.34 -0.95
N GLY A 141 19.03 10.21 -1.22
CA GLY A 141 19.04 9.03 -0.36
C GLY A 141 19.12 7.76 -1.19
N LYS A 142 20.19 6.98 -0.95
CA LYS A 142 20.48 5.67 -1.56
C LYS A 142 19.20 4.87 -1.87
N ILE A 143 18.99 4.59 -3.15
CA ILE A 143 17.98 3.66 -3.66
C ILE A 143 18.15 2.33 -2.91
N LYS A 144 17.28 2.05 -1.95
CA LYS A 144 17.24 0.75 -1.28
C LYS A 144 16.61 -0.23 -2.27
N LYS A 145 17.40 -1.25 -2.63
CA LYS A 145 17.03 -2.35 -3.54
C LYS A 145 15.68 -2.93 -3.12
N VAL A 146 14.67 -2.78 -3.98
CA VAL A 146 13.39 -3.47 -3.87
C VAL A 146 13.53 -4.79 -4.62
N PRO A 147 13.26 -5.95 -4.01
CA PRO A 147 13.27 -7.22 -4.74
C PRO A 147 12.07 -7.23 -5.70
N VAL A 148 12.37 -7.28 -7.00
CA VAL A 148 11.43 -7.69 -8.03
C VAL A 148 11.76 -9.15 -8.34
N LEU A 149 10.76 -10.04 -8.48
CA LEU A 149 10.55 -10.76 -9.75
C LEU A 149 9.36 -11.74 -9.73
N ALA A 150 8.51 -11.66 -10.76
CA ALA A 150 7.72 -12.78 -11.28
C ALA A 150 7.47 -12.50 -12.77
N ILE A 151 8.29 -13.07 -13.66
CA ILE A 151 8.11 -13.02 -15.12
C ILE A 151 7.43 -14.31 -15.55
N ALA A 152 6.51 -14.22 -16.50
CA ALA A 152 5.88 -15.37 -17.12
C ALA A 152 6.29 -15.52 -18.60
N VAL A 153 7.58 -15.77 -18.91
CA VAL A 153 8.09 -16.15 -20.25
C VAL A 153 9.40 -16.96 -20.10
N PRO A 154 9.70 -17.94 -20.98
CA PRO A 154 10.97 -18.66 -20.98
C PRO A 154 12.13 -17.78 -21.47
N VAL A 155 12.72 -16.96 -20.60
CA VAL A 155 14.01 -16.30 -20.88
C VAL A 155 14.91 -16.43 -19.64
N ALA A 156 16.11 -16.93 -19.84
CA ALA A 156 17.10 -17.12 -18.79
C ALA A 156 17.66 -15.77 -18.32
N GLY A 157 17.23 -15.26 -17.17
CA GLY A 157 17.83 -14.06 -16.58
C GLY A 157 17.08 -13.46 -15.40
N VAL A 158 17.82 -12.84 -14.48
CA VAL A 158 17.29 -11.98 -13.42
C VAL A 158 16.90 -10.64 -14.03
N VAL A 159 15.66 -10.21 -13.84
CA VAL A 159 15.16 -8.92 -14.38
C VAL A 159 15.12 -7.85 -13.30
N THR A 160 15.58 -6.67 -13.67
CA THR A 160 15.73 -5.49 -12.83
C THR A 160 14.49 -4.60 -12.87
N TYR A 161 14.32 -3.73 -11.85
CA TYR A 161 13.18 -2.81 -11.79
C TYR A 161 13.07 -1.85 -13.00
N PRO A 162 14.16 -1.27 -13.53
CA PRO A 162 14.09 -0.48 -14.76
C PRO A 162 13.58 -1.27 -15.98
N GLU A 163 13.92 -2.55 -16.08
CA GLU A 163 13.40 -3.43 -17.14
C GLU A 163 11.91 -3.70 -16.95
N VAL A 164 11.44 -3.84 -15.69
CA VAL A 164 10.02 -3.95 -15.36
C VAL A 164 9.24 -2.70 -15.75
N LEU A 165 9.79 -1.51 -15.51
CA LEU A 165 9.18 -0.25 -15.95
C LEU A 165 9.08 -0.17 -17.47
N ARG A 166 10.14 -0.58 -18.19
CA ARG A 166 10.16 -0.60 -19.65
C ARG A 166 9.16 -1.60 -20.21
N MET A 167 9.15 -2.84 -19.72
CA MET A 167 8.29 -3.90 -20.25
C MET A 167 6.81 -3.61 -20.00
N THR A 168 6.46 -2.95 -18.89
CA THR A 168 5.05 -2.66 -18.52
C THR A 168 4.54 -1.32 -19.04
N ASN A 169 5.35 -0.59 -19.82
CA ASN A 169 5.09 0.81 -20.19
C ASN A 169 4.67 1.66 -18.97
N ASN A 170 5.52 1.64 -17.92
CA ASN A 170 5.23 2.30 -16.64
C ASN A 170 3.89 1.86 -16.01
N PHE A 171 3.63 0.54 -16.01
CA PHE A 171 2.44 -0.07 -15.41
C PHE A 171 1.09 0.42 -15.98
N GLU A 172 1.05 0.80 -17.26
CA GLU A 172 -0.13 1.39 -17.91
C GLU A 172 -1.36 0.48 -17.89
N ARG A 173 -1.18 -0.80 -18.23
CA ARG A 173 -2.30 -1.74 -18.45
C ARG A 173 -2.42 -2.76 -17.34
N VAL A 174 -3.52 -2.70 -16.60
CA VAL A 174 -3.87 -3.68 -15.56
C VAL A 174 -4.59 -4.88 -16.19
N LEU A 175 -4.13 -6.09 -15.85
CA LEU A 175 -4.78 -7.36 -16.21
C LEU A 175 -5.69 -7.89 -15.10
N GLY A 176 -5.36 -7.60 -13.84
CA GLY A 176 -6.15 -8.05 -12.69
C GLY A 176 -5.68 -7.45 -11.37
N LYS A 177 -6.56 -7.45 -10.36
CA LYS A 177 -6.27 -7.01 -8.99
C LYS A 177 -6.73 -8.09 -8.02
N GLY A 178 -5.92 -8.39 -7.02
CA GLY A 178 -6.23 -9.34 -5.96
C GLY A 178 -5.69 -8.88 -4.61
N GLY A 179 -5.93 -9.65 -3.54
CA GLY A 179 -5.55 -9.29 -2.17
C GLY A 179 -4.04 -9.07 -1.95
N PHE A 180 -3.21 -9.55 -2.88
CA PHE A 180 -1.74 -9.50 -2.76
C PHE A 180 -1.07 -8.52 -3.70
N GLY A 181 -1.82 -7.86 -4.58
CA GLY A 181 -1.19 -7.01 -5.58
C GLY A 181 -2.03 -6.74 -6.82
N THR A 182 -1.44 -5.95 -7.71
CA THR A 182 -1.97 -5.70 -9.05
C THR A 182 -1.10 -6.43 -10.07
N VAL A 183 -1.75 -7.08 -11.04
CA VAL A 183 -1.12 -7.73 -12.18
C VAL A 183 -1.21 -6.78 -13.37
N TYR A 184 -0.05 -6.45 -13.94
CA TYR A 184 0.08 -5.59 -15.11
C TYR A 184 0.45 -6.41 -16.33
N HIS A 185 0.01 -5.94 -17.49
CA HIS A 185 0.49 -6.44 -18.77
C HIS A 185 1.87 -5.85 -19.04
N GLY A 186 2.78 -6.65 -19.56
CA GLY A 186 4.03 -6.16 -20.12
C GLY A 186 4.44 -6.94 -21.36
N ASN A 187 5.47 -6.44 -22.03
CA ASN A 187 6.10 -7.09 -23.17
C ASN A 187 7.59 -7.18 -22.90
N LEU A 188 8.12 -8.40 -22.80
CA LEU A 188 9.55 -8.67 -22.66
C LEU A 188 10.02 -9.33 -23.96
N ASP A 189 10.85 -8.60 -24.71
CA ASP A 189 11.22 -8.95 -26.07
C ASP A 189 9.96 -9.16 -26.95
N ASP A 190 9.77 -10.36 -27.52
CA ASP A 190 8.62 -10.71 -28.37
C ASP A 190 7.51 -11.45 -27.62
N ALA A 191 7.56 -11.48 -26.28
CA ALA A 191 6.66 -12.28 -25.47
C ALA A 191 5.86 -11.45 -24.46
N GLN A 192 4.57 -11.73 -24.40
CA GLN A 192 3.65 -11.10 -23.45
C GLN A 192 3.87 -11.65 -22.04
N VAL A 193 4.04 -10.76 -21.07
CA VAL A 193 4.23 -11.09 -19.66
C VAL A 193 3.10 -10.52 -18.80
N ALA A 194 2.83 -11.19 -17.69
CA ALA A 194 2.04 -10.67 -16.59
C ALA A 194 2.96 -10.33 -15.42
N VAL A 195 3.00 -9.08 -15.00
CA VAL A 195 3.86 -8.58 -13.92
C VAL A 195 3.01 -8.35 -12.68
N LYS A 196 3.15 -9.21 -11.66
CA LYS A 196 2.46 -9.07 -10.37
C LYS A 196 3.28 -8.18 -9.43
N MET A 197 2.79 -6.98 -9.16
CA MET A 197 3.40 -6.05 -8.20
C MET A 197 2.78 -6.23 -6.82
N LEU A 198 3.63 -6.53 -5.83
CA LEU A 198 3.23 -6.62 -4.43
C LEU A 198 3.12 -5.25 -3.79
N TYR A 199 2.13 -5.08 -2.92
CA TYR A 199 2.08 -3.95 -2.02
C TYR A 199 3.09 -4.11 -0.89
N HIS A 200 3.93 -3.09 -0.67
CA HIS A 200 5.06 -3.10 0.26
C HIS A 200 4.67 -3.26 1.74
N SER A 201 3.37 -3.26 2.08
CA SER A 201 2.86 -3.16 3.44
C SER A 201 2.30 -4.46 4.04
N SER A 202 2.39 -5.61 3.35
CA SER A 202 1.91 -6.88 3.90
C SER A 202 3.09 -7.77 4.27
N ALA A 203 3.48 -7.75 5.55
CA ALA A 203 4.47 -8.69 6.09
C ALA A 203 4.04 -10.17 5.89
N GLN A 204 2.73 -10.41 5.78
CA GLN A 204 2.14 -11.70 5.43
C GLN A 204 2.12 -11.93 3.91
N GLY A 205 1.79 -10.91 3.12
CA GLY A 205 1.71 -10.96 1.66
C GLY A 205 3.07 -11.23 1.01
N TYR A 206 4.18 -10.80 1.61
CA TYR A 206 5.51 -11.22 1.16
C TYR A 206 5.77 -12.72 1.42
N LYS A 207 5.34 -13.27 2.56
CA LYS A 207 5.50 -14.71 2.87
C LYS A 207 4.61 -15.58 2.00
N GLU A 208 3.36 -15.18 1.79
CA GLU A 208 2.40 -15.87 0.94
C GLU A 208 2.78 -15.76 -0.54
N PHE A 209 3.25 -14.59 -0.99
CA PHE A 209 3.84 -14.44 -2.31
C PHE A 209 5.08 -15.33 -2.47
N LYS A 210 5.99 -15.35 -1.49
CA LYS A 210 7.17 -16.22 -1.52
C LYS A 210 6.77 -17.68 -1.58
N ALA A 211 5.74 -18.09 -0.83
CA ALA A 211 5.21 -19.45 -0.86
C ALA A 211 4.55 -19.79 -2.21
N GLU A 212 3.75 -18.88 -2.77
CA GLU A 212 3.13 -19.00 -4.10
C GLU A 212 4.20 -19.15 -5.18
N VAL A 213 5.22 -18.28 -5.18
CA VAL A 213 6.36 -18.34 -6.10
C VAL A 213 7.16 -19.62 -5.93
N GLU A 214 7.53 -19.99 -4.69
CA GLU A 214 8.28 -21.24 -4.43
C GLU A 214 7.52 -22.50 -4.85
N LEU A 215 6.19 -22.51 -4.70
CA LEU A 215 5.35 -23.61 -5.10
C LEU A 215 5.24 -23.69 -6.62
N LEU A 216 4.96 -22.57 -7.28
CA LEU A 216 4.77 -22.53 -8.72
C LEU A 216 6.07 -22.71 -9.51
N LEU A 217 7.23 -22.33 -8.95
CA LEU A 217 8.56 -22.67 -9.51
C LEU A 217 8.82 -24.19 -9.54
N ARG A 218 8.15 -24.96 -8.67
CA ARG A 218 8.32 -26.42 -8.59
C ARG A 218 7.29 -27.18 -9.42
N VAL A 219 6.15 -26.57 -9.73
CA VAL A 219 5.07 -27.21 -10.49
C VAL A 219 5.29 -26.98 -11.98
N HIS A 220 5.76 -28.02 -12.67
CA HIS A 220 5.87 -28.03 -14.13
C HIS A 220 4.70 -28.80 -14.72
N HIS A 221 3.75 -28.09 -15.32
CA HIS A 221 2.60 -28.69 -15.99
C HIS A 221 2.33 -27.99 -17.32
N ARG A 222 2.03 -28.77 -18.37
CA ARG A 222 1.74 -28.32 -19.75
C ARG A 222 0.62 -27.28 -19.89
N HIS A 223 -0.18 -27.06 -18.86
CA HIS A 223 -1.28 -26.08 -18.84
C HIS A 223 -1.13 -25.02 -17.73
N LEU A 224 0.02 -24.99 -17.03
CA LEU A 224 0.33 -23.95 -16.05
C LEU A 224 1.38 -23.00 -16.63
N VAL A 225 1.25 -21.72 -16.27
CA VAL A 225 2.19 -20.67 -16.68
C VAL A 225 3.50 -20.88 -15.92
N GLY A 226 4.62 -21.00 -16.64
CA GLY A 226 5.94 -21.08 -16.02
C GLY A 226 6.32 -19.74 -15.38
N LEU A 227 6.93 -19.79 -14.19
CA LEU A 227 7.39 -18.61 -13.46
C LEU A 227 8.92 -18.49 -13.53
N VAL A 228 9.39 -17.24 -13.64
CA VAL A 228 10.80 -16.87 -13.52
C VAL A 228 10.96 -15.96 -12.31
N GLY A 229 11.88 -16.33 -11.42
CA GLY A 229 12.19 -15.67 -10.16
C GLY A 229 13.67 -15.76 -9.84
#